data_AF-A0AAV8XPT4-F1
#
_entry.id   AF-A0AAV8XPT4-F1
#
_cell.length_a   1.000
_cell.length_b   1.000
_cell.length_c   1.000
_cell.angle_alpha   90.00
_cell.angle_beta   90.00
_cell.angle_gamma   90.00
#
_symmetry.space_group_name_H-M   'P 1'
#
loop_
_entity.id
_entity.type
_entity.pdbx_description
1 polymer ?
#
loop_
_entity_poly.entity_id
_entity_poly.type
_entity_poly.pdbx_seq_one_letter_code
_entity_poly.pdbx_strand_id
1 'polypeptide(L)'
;MIYVATATKVDDRTPKDDASLLLECRQVAYEMAKTNNVKVIEKWHDTGFAGIKWLYNFRKRHPRLSLRTSEGCSLSRATSFNRHNVNMFYDKLHDVMMREPAFAYGTRV
;
A
#
# COMPACT_ATOMS: atom_id res chain seq x y z
N MET A 1 -24.81 17.38 24.60
CA MET A 1 -23.79 16.31 24.63
C MET A 1 -23.56 15.85 23.22
N ILE A 2 -22.46 16.27 22.61
CA ILE A 2 -22.08 15.92 21.24
C ILE A 2 -21.06 14.79 21.37
N TYR A 3 -21.48 13.55 21.08
CA TYR A 3 -20.56 12.42 21.01
C TYR A 3 -19.77 12.53 19.70
N VAL A 4 -18.57 13.11 19.78
CA VAL A 4 -17.53 12.94 18.77
C VAL A 4 -16.89 11.58 19.02
N ALA A 5 -17.35 10.56 18.30
CA ALA A 5 -16.75 9.23 18.33
C ALA A 5 -15.47 9.24 17.48
N THR A 6 -14.32 9.37 18.13
CA THR A 6 -13.03 8.99 17.57
C THR A 6 -13.04 7.49 17.35
N ALA A 7 -13.28 7.06 16.10
CA ALA A 7 -13.21 5.66 15.71
C ALA A 7 -11.75 5.17 15.68
N THR A 8 -11.16 4.96 16.86
CA THR A 8 -10.15 3.90 16.99
C THR A 8 -10.89 2.58 16.82
N LYS A 9 -10.96 2.08 15.58
CA LYS A 9 -11.43 0.71 15.31
C LYS A 9 -10.58 -0.23 16.15
N VAL A 10 -11.17 -0.72 17.24
CA VAL A 10 -10.73 -1.93 17.91
C VAL A 10 -10.75 -3.03 16.85
N ASP A 11 -9.70 -3.84 16.88
CA ASP A 11 -9.37 -4.80 15.84
C ASP A 11 -10.39 -5.96 15.80
N ASP A 12 -11.52 -5.78 15.09
CA ASP A 12 -12.55 -6.81 14.87
C ASP A 12 -12.14 -7.84 13.80
N ARG A 13 -10.84 -7.95 13.45
CA ARG A 13 -10.36 -8.93 12.45
C ARG A 13 -10.49 -10.34 12.99
N THR A 14 -11.08 -11.23 12.18
CA THR A 14 -11.07 -12.65 12.51
C THR A 14 -9.72 -13.27 12.17
N PRO A 15 -9.29 -14.34 12.85
CA PRO A 15 -8.04 -15.04 12.52
C PRO A 15 -7.94 -15.50 11.06
N LYS A 16 -9.09 -15.67 10.39
CA LYS A 16 -9.19 -16.03 8.97
C LYS A 16 -8.80 -14.87 8.05
N ASP A 17 -9.17 -13.64 8.44
CA ASP A 17 -8.88 -12.41 7.68
C ASP A 17 -7.39 -12.05 7.75
N ASP A 18 -6.75 -12.33 8.89
CA ASP A 18 -5.30 -12.14 9.02
C ASP A 18 -4.52 -13.12 8.13
N ALA A 19 -4.99 -14.36 8.01
CA ALA A 19 -4.34 -15.36 7.16
C ALA A 19 -4.40 -14.98 5.67
N SER A 20 -5.52 -14.41 5.19
CA SER A 20 -5.64 -13.95 3.80
C SER A 20 -4.72 -12.76 3.51
N LEU A 21 -4.64 -11.78 4.43
CA LEU A 21 -3.74 -10.62 4.28
C LEU A 21 -2.25 -11.02 4.18
N LEU A 22 -1.82 -12.02 4.94
CA LEU A 22 -0.45 -12.54 4.86
C LEU A 22 -0.18 -13.22 3.52
N LEU A 23 -1.18 -13.89 2.94
CA LEU A 23 -1.06 -14.52 1.63
C LEU A 23 -0.98 -13.47 0.52
N GLU A 24 -1.87 -12.48 0.55
CA GLU A 24 -1.87 -11.35 -0.39
C GLU A 24 -0.54 -10.59 -0.36
N CYS A 25 0.00 -10.31 0.83
CA CYS A 25 1.30 -9.66 0.98
C CYS A 25 2.42 -10.45 0.28
N ARG A 26 2.41 -11.79 0.41
CA ARG A 26 3.39 -12.66 -0.25
C ARG A 26 3.21 -12.70 -1.77
N GLN A 27 1.98 -12.58 -2.26
CA GLN A 27 1.67 -12.54 -3.69
C GLN A 27 2.17 -11.24 -4.30
N VAL A 28 1.83 -10.09 -3.69
CA VAL A 28 2.28 -8.77 -4.15
C VAL A 28 3.80 -8.68 -4.17
N ALA A 29 4.47 -9.24 -3.17
CA ALA A 29 5.93 -9.29 -3.12
C ALA A 29 6.55 -10.07 -4.28
N TYR A 30 5.92 -11.18 -4.69
CA TYR A 30 6.37 -11.96 -5.84
C TYR A 30 6.17 -11.21 -7.16
N GLU A 31 4.98 -10.65 -7.38
CA GLU A 31 4.68 -9.86 -8.59
C GLU A 31 5.57 -8.61 -8.70
N MET A 32 5.83 -7.95 -7.58
CA MET A 32 6.75 -6.81 -7.54
C MET A 32 8.19 -7.24 -7.89
N ALA A 33 8.64 -8.38 -7.38
CA ALA A 33 9.97 -8.91 -7.70
C ALA A 33 10.09 -9.26 -9.20
N LYS A 34 9.05 -9.89 -9.77
CA LYS A 34 8.97 -10.21 -11.20
C LYS A 34 8.97 -8.96 -12.08
N THR A 35 8.15 -7.97 -11.73
CA THR A 35 8.04 -6.70 -12.48
C THR A 35 9.35 -5.92 -12.45
N ASN A 36 10.06 -5.94 -11.32
CA ASN A 36 11.33 -5.27 -11.15
C ASN A 36 12.55 -6.12 -11.55
N ASN A 37 12.35 -7.29 -12.18
CA ASN A 37 13.40 -8.24 -12.56
C ASN A 37 14.39 -8.59 -11.42
N VAL A 38 13.89 -8.67 -10.19
CA VAL A 38 14.68 -9.04 -9.01
C VAL A 38 14.83 -10.55 -8.97
N LYS A 39 16.08 -11.04 -8.83
CA LYS A 39 16.35 -12.47 -8.68
C LYS A 39 15.70 -12.99 -7.40
N VAL A 40 14.75 -13.92 -7.55
CA VAL A 40 14.10 -14.61 -6.43
C VAL A 40 14.51 -16.09 -6.40
N ILE A 41 14.14 -16.78 -5.31
CA ILE A 41 14.39 -18.21 -5.15
C ILE A 41 13.44 -18.97 -6.08
N GLU A 42 13.90 -20.02 -6.76
CA GLU A 42 13.08 -20.81 -7.72
C GLU A 42 11.74 -21.28 -7.13
N LYS A 43 11.72 -21.67 -5.85
CA LYS A 43 10.49 -22.06 -5.14
C LYS A 43 9.38 -21.00 -5.14
N TRP A 44 9.72 -19.72 -5.34
CA TRP A 44 8.72 -18.65 -5.45
C TRP A 44 8.02 -18.70 -6.80
N HIS A 45 8.70 -19.15 -7.86
CA HIS A 45 8.09 -19.34 -9.17
C HIS A 45 7.11 -20.52 -9.17
N ASP A 46 7.49 -21.63 -8.51
CA ASP A 46 6.62 -22.82 -8.41
C ASP A 46 5.32 -22.53 -7.65
N THR A 47 5.41 -21.70 -6.61
CA THR A 47 4.26 -21.39 -5.74
C THR A 47 3.51 -20.13 -6.16
N GLY A 48 4.13 -19.21 -6.89
CA GLY A 48 3.58 -17.89 -7.19
C GLY A 48 3.53 -16.94 -5.98
N PHE A 49 4.20 -17.27 -4.88
CA PHE A 49 4.20 -16.49 -3.66
C PHE A 49 5.61 -16.35 -3.08
N ALA A 50 5.88 -15.22 -2.42
CA ALA A 50 7.06 -15.09 -1.58
C ALA A 50 7.07 -16.15 -0.46
N GLY A 51 8.24 -16.57 0.03
CA GLY A 51 8.34 -17.55 1.11
C GLY A 51 7.89 -17.00 2.48
N ILE A 52 7.44 -17.87 3.39
CA ILE A 52 7.02 -17.44 4.74
C ILE A 52 8.17 -16.83 5.56
N LYS A 53 9.40 -17.32 5.37
CA LYS A 53 10.61 -16.75 5.98
C LYS A 53 10.85 -15.32 5.52
N TRP A 54 10.55 -15.01 4.26
CA TRP A 54 10.67 -13.66 3.74
C TRP A 54 9.68 -12.72 4.43
N LEU A 55 8.42 -13.14 4.55
CA LEU A 55 7.37 -12.35 5.21
C LEU A 55 7.72 -12.03 6.68
N TYR A 56 8.23 -13.02 7.42
CA TYR A 56 8.69 -12.81 8.80
C TYR A 56 9.82 -11.78 8.88
N ASN A 57 10.86 -11.93 8.05
CA ASN A 57 11.98 -10.99 8.00
C ASN A 57 11.56 -9.59 7.50
N PHE A 58 10.58 -9.50 6.60
CA PHE A 58 10.03 -8.25 6.12
C PHE A 58 9.31 -7.48 7.23
N ARG A 59 8.43 -8.15 7.98
CA ARG A 59 7.76 -7.55 9.15
C ARG A 59 8.73 -7.16 10.26
N LYS A 60 9.78 -7.97 10.50
CA LYS A 60 10.82 -7.66 11.48
C LYS A 60 11.61 -6.39 11.12
N ARG A 61 11.89 -6.17 9.82
CA ARG A 61 12.58 -4.96 9.33
C ARG A 61 11.68 -3.73 9.34
N HIS A 62 10.37 -3.91 9.18
CA HIS A 62 9.40 -2.82 9.08
C HIS A 62 8.30 -2.95 10.14
N PRO A 63 8.62 -2.79 11.45
CA PRO A 63 7.65 -2.99 12.53
C PRO A 63 6.52 -1.97 12.53
N ARG A 64 6.71 -0.80 11.90
CA ARG A 64 5.68 0.23 11.73
C ARG A 64 4.70 -0.05 10.59
N LEU A 65 4.98 -1.05 9.75
CA LEU A 65 4.12 -1.38 8.62
C LEU A 65 2.95 -2.25 9.09
N SER A 66 1.74 -1.74 8.94
CA SER A 66 0.50 -2.50 9.17
C SER A 66 -0.02 -3.03 7.83
N LEU A 67 -0.31 -4.33 7.77
CA LEU A 67 -1.10 -4.88 6.68
C LEU A 67 -2.56 -4.51 6.92
N ARG A 68 -3.21 -3.93 5.91
CA ARG A 68 -4.60 -3.51 5.98
C ARG A 68 -5.35 -4.15 4.83
N THR A 69 -6.57 -4.57 5.10
CA THR A 69 -7.54 -4.89 4.06
C THR A 69 -7.83 -3.63 3.27
N SER A 70 -7.90 -3.74 1.94
CA SER A 70 -8.30 -2.63 1.09
C SER A 70 -9.67 -2.12 1.53
N GLU A 71 -9.76 -0.86 1.92
CA GLU A 71 -11.06 -0.23 2.14
C GLU A 71 -11.77 -0.07 0.80
N GLY A 72 -13.06 -0.39 0.75
CA GLY A 72 -13.86 -0.27 -0.47
C GLY A 72 -13.75 1.14 -1.06
N CYS A 73 -13.38 1.22 -2.34
CA CYS A 73 -13.40 2.47 -3.08
C CYS A 73 -14.85 2.76 -3.52
N SER A 74 -15.33 3.99 -3.34
CA SER A 74 -16.66 4.35 -3.88
C SER A 74 -16.60 4.42 -5.40
N LEU A 75 -17.72 4.15 -6.08
CA LEU A 75 -17.78 4.23 -7.54
C LEU A 75 -17.28 5.58 -8.05
N SER A 76 -17.69 6.67 -7.39
CA SER A 76 -17.23 8.03 -7.70
C SER A 76 -15.71 8.20 -7.59
N ARG A 77 -15.06 7.59 -6.59
CA ARG A 77 -13.60 7.63 -6.43
C ARG A 77 -12.91 6.80 -7.52
N ALA A 78 -13.47 5.64 -7.86
CA ALA A 78 -12.95 4.78 -8.93
C ALA A 78 -13.03 5.46 -10.31
N THR A 79 -14.18 6.06 -10.65
CA THR A 79 -14.36 6.76 -11.94
C THR A 79 -13.53 8.03 -12.06
N SER A 80 -13.31 8.71 -10.92
CA SER A 80 -12.48 9.91 -10.88
C SER A 80 -10.99 9.60 -11.04
N PHE A 81 -10.55 8.37 -10.78
CA PHE A 81 -9.16 7.94 -10.94
C PHE A 81 -8.88 7.52 -12.39
N ASN A 82 -8.92 8.49 -13.31
CA ASN A 82 -8.66 8.29 -14.74
C ASN A 82 -7.43 9.09 -15.21
N ARG A 83 -6.90 8.74 -16.39
CA ARG A 83 -5.68 9.34 -16.95
C ARG A 83 -5.75 10.88 -17.02
N HIS A 84 -6.89 11.43 -17.42
CA HIS A 84 -7.05 12.88 -17.54
C HIS A 84 -6.91 13.57 -16.19
N ASN A 85 -7.65 13.10 -15.19
CA ASN A 85 -7.61 13.67 -13.84
C ASN A 85 -6.25 13.48 -13.16
N VAL A 86 -5.59 12.34 -13.38
CA VAL A 86 -4.25 12.06 -12.84
C VAL A 86 -3.20 12.97 -13.47
N ASN A 87 -3.22 13.16 -14.80
CA ASN A 87 -2.31 14.09 -15.46
C ASN A 87 -2.50 15.52 -14.94
N MET A 88 -3.75 15.99 -14.90
CA MET A 88 -4.09 17.31 -14.37
C MET A 88 -3.63 17.52 -12.92
N PHE A 89 -3.67 16.47 -12.09
CA PHE A 89 -3.14 16.51 -10.72
C PHE A 89 -1.62 16.69 -10.72
N TYR A 90 -0.89 15.91 -11.51
CA TYR A 90 0.58 15.98 -11.55
C TYR A 90 1.09 17.28 -12.17
N ASP A 91 0.40 17.82 -13.18
CA ASP A 91 0.73 19.13 -13.75
C ASP A 91 0.63 20.22 -12.67
N LYS A 92 -0.48 20.24 -11.93
CA LYS A 92 -0.66 21.19 -10.80
C LYS A 92 0.33 20.97 -9.67
N LEU A 93 0.64 19.72 -9.36
CA LEU A 93 1.64 19.38 -8.35
C LEU A 93 3.00 19.93 -8.74
N HIS A 94 3.39 19.75 -10.01
CA HIS A 94 4.63 20.29 -10.56
C HIS A 94 4.68 21.82 -10.43
N ASP A 95 3.61 22.53 -10.80
CA ASP A 95 3.54 23.99 -10.70
C ASP A 95 3.72 24.48 -9.25
N VAL A 96 3.09 23.80 -8.30
CA VAL A 96 3.24 24.12 -6.87
C VAL A 96 4.66 23.85 -6.38
N MET A 97 5.26 22.73 -6.77
CA MET A 97 6.64 22.39 -6.41
C MET A 97 7.67 23.38 -6.98
N MET A 98 7.40 23.92 -8.17
CA MET A 98 8.25 24.97 -8.77
C MET A 98 8.08 26.33 -8.11
N ARG A 99 6.85 26.64 -7.67
CA ARG A 99 6.55 27.92 -6.99
C ARG A 99 7.15 27.99 -5.59
N GLU A 100 7.14 26.89 -4.86
CA GLU A 100 7.60 26.85 -3.47
C GLU A 100 8.62 25.70 -3.26
N PRO A 101 9.93 26.03 -3.31
CA PRO A 101 11.01 25.05 -3.20
C PRO A 101 10.99 24.26 -1.89
N ALA A 102 10.38 24.79 -0.81
CA ALA A 102 10.26 24.07 0.45
C ALA A 102 9.47 22.74 0.33
N PHE A 103 8.54 22.63 -0.64
CA PHE A 103 7.84 21.37 -0.92
C PHE A 103 8.70 20.36 -1.68
N ALA A 104 9.68 20.83 -2.47
CA ALA A 104 10.54 19.95 -3.26
C ALA A 104 11.49 19.11 -2.40
N TYR A 105 11.85 19.60 -1.20
CA TYR A 105 12.79 18.92 -0.29
C TYR A 105 12.14 17.88 0.64
N GLY A 106 10.85 17.57 0.45
CA GLY A 106 10.17 16.54 1.25
C GLY A 106 9.95 16.96 2.70
N THR A 107 10.05 18.25 3.00
CA THR A 107 9.59 18.84 4.26
C THR A 107 8.09 18.59 4.34
N ARG A 108 7.71 17.58 5.13
CA ARG A 108 6.31 17.31 5.43
C ARG A 108 5.72 18.56 6.05
N VAL A 109 4.80 19.19 5.33
CA VAL A 109 3.79 20.06 5.95
C VAL A 109 2.83 19.17 6.73
#